data_AF-A0AAU6VRI0-F1
#
_entry.id   AF-A0AAU6VRI0-F1
#
_cell.length_a   1.000
_cell.length_b   1.000
_cell.length_c   1.000
_cell.angle_alpha   90.00
_cell.angle_beta   90.00
_cell.angle_gamma   90.00
#
_symmetry.space_group_name_H-M   'P 1'
#
loop_
_entity.id
_entity.type
_entity.pdbx_description
1 polymer ?
#
loop_
_entity_poly.entity_id
_entity_poly.type
_entity_poly.pdbx_seq_one_letter_code
_entity_poly.pdbx_strand_id
1 'polypeptide(L)'
;MLYLVASCIALLLGPLFYRYFSSGSGLQKGLDGFIFVSLGGLVLIHILPELLEHGGILAIIFVILGLWGPSASEKLFHRYSEITHNLTLTLGIGGLLLHTITDGGAMVLAQQEGNSSLLALGVIMHRLPVGLAIWWLLKPQVGTRWASLVLLAMMALTSVGYFAGEQLLSHLSLDNTVYLQAFVTGSILHVVLHQPHGHGQQTPSSKYEYHAGIGSLLGIGLLALLLMMDSGGHQHAHHDHSTDQLLHWLLLLAPVLLAAYALASIRFAAGLSPTQASLPGRWLQRLAGPEALLLTLVLLGWQFALLQALALVALGLFLSRAHVELTDPHAKVPQSAWHFGFTHLVDRSAPWILLSLILANLIGHPSVPLSHPVAQVLVLALLFLPLRFCNLGAAVLAMSLTYSGWSPLAVALTLIAAPVLNLSQLKLMSWSQRLGMLLLLLILLSGIAWWQPQWRELGDLPKEISYPALTLLCLLYSSSLLRQGPRKFLRGMWLAKGHSHDHGSGQHNDSGHNHGSHSHGSSSHDSHSHAHHNGHEHQDKGSH
;
A
#
# COMPACT_ATOMS: atom_id res chain seq x y z
N MET A 1 -25.56 13.34 25.03
CA MET A 1 -26.47 13.58 23.88
C MET A 1 -25.86 14.44 22.77
N LEU A 2 -25.19 15.57 23.07
CA LEU A 2 -24.58 16.44 22.04
C LEU A 2 -23.59 15.70 21.12
N TYR A 3 -22.73 14.84 21.68
CA TYR A 3 -21.80 14.03 20.87
C TYR A 3 -22.51 13.08 19.91
N LEU A 4 -23.59 12.42 20.34
CA LEU A 4 -24.38 11.54 19.47
C LEU A 4 -24.95 12.32 18.28
N VAL A 5 -25.50 13.52 18.53
CA VAL A 5 -26.04 14.38 17.45
C VAL A 5 -24.93 14.83 16.51
N ALA A 6 -23.80 15.33 17.03
CA ALA A 6 -22.66 15.75 16.23
C ALA A 6 -22.09 14.59 15.38
N SER A 7 -22.03 13.40 15.95
CA SER A 7 -21.60 12.15 15.33
C SER A 7 -22.52 11.74 14.16
N CYS A 8 -23.83 11.84 14.34
CA CYS A 8 -24.82 11.64 13.28
C CYS A 8 -24.74 12.70 12.17
N ILE A 9 -24.53 13.97 12.53
CA ILE A 9 -24.32 15.05 11.57
C ILE A 9 -23.06 14.80 10.74
N ALA A 10 -21.94 14.43 11.38
CA ALA A 10 -20.68 14.13 10.71
C ALA A 10 -20.84 13.02 9.67
N LEU A 11 -21.62 11.97 9.98
CA LEU A 11 -21.95 10.90 9.03
C LEU A 11 -22.75 11.42 7.82
N LEU A 12 -23.74 12.29 8.04
CA LEU A 12 -24.58 12.88 7.00
C LEU A 12 -23.88 13.95 6.15
N LEU A 13 -22.75 14.50 6.60
CA LEU A 13 -21.91 15.37 5.78
C LEU A 13 -21.28 14.62 4.60
N GLY A 14 -21.13 13.29 4.68
CA GLY A 14 -20.58 12.46 3.61
C GLY A 14 -21.28 12.65 2.25
N PRO A 15 -22.59 12.40 2.15
CA PRO A 15 -23.37 12.66 0.93
C PRO A 15 -23.27 14.10 0.39
N LEU A 16 -23.23 15.09 1.28
CA LEU A 16 -23.16 16.52 0.92
C LEU A 16 -21.81 16.85 0.30
N PHE A 17 -20.72 16.46 0.98
CA PHE A 17 -19.36 16.63 0.46
C PHE A 17 -19.17 15.85 -0.84
N TYR A 18 -19.65 14.60 -0.91
CA TYR A 18 -19.57 13.82 -2.14
C TYR A 18 -20.23 14.57 -3.30
N ARG A 19 -21.45 15.10 -3.13
CA ARG A 19 -22.16 15.82 -4.20
C ARG A 19 -21.39 17.05 -4.67
N TYR A 20 -20.80 17.80 -3.74
CA TYR A 20 -20.04 19.01 -4.06
C TYR A 20 -18.72 18.67 -4.77
N PHE A 21 -17.96 17.71 -4.26
CA PHE A 21 -16.65 17.33 -4.76
C PHE A 21 -16.69 16.39 -5.98
N SER A 22 -17.81 15.72 -6.25
CA SER A 22 -17.98 14.87 -7.43
C SER A 22 -18.30 15.63 -8.72
N SER A 23 -18.42 16.96 -8.65
CA SER A 23 -18.80 17.81 -9.79
C SER A 23 -17.67 18.06 -10.80
N GLY A 24 -16.40 17.81 -10.41
CA GLY A 24 -15.23 17.98 -11.27
C GLY A 24 -14.25 16.81 -11.18
N SER A 25 -13.64 16.43 -12.31
CA SER A 25 -12.72 15.28 -12.40
C SER A 25 -11.49 15.38 -11.49
N GLY A 26 -10.98 16.60 -11.24
CA GLY A 26 -9.91 16.85 -10.29
C GLY A 26 -10.33 16.72 -8.82
N LEU A 27 -11.44 17.36 -8.43
CA LEU A 27 -11.98 17.29 -7.06
C LEU A 27 -12.38 15.85 -6.68
N GLN A 28 -12.97 15.10 -7.62
CA GLN A 28 -13.28 13.68 -7.42
C GLN A 28 -12.01 12.85 -7.19
N LYS A 29 -10.92 13.11 -7.94
CA LYS A 29 -9.63 12.45 -7.73
C LYS A 29 -8.99 12.83 -6.39
N GLY A 30 -9.13 14.08 -5.96
CA GLY A 30 -8.74 14.50 -4.61
C GLY A 30 -9.52 13.77 -3.53
N LEU A 31 -10.84 13.65 -3.69
CA LEU A 31 -11.70 12.91 -2.77
C LEU A 31 -11.28 11.43 -2.67
N ASP A 32 -10.99 10.78 -3.80
CA ASP A 32 -10.46 9.41 -3.85
C ASP A 32 -9.15 9.29 -3.05
N GLY A 33 -8.21 10.21 -3.25
CA GLY A 33 -6.96 10.23 -2.49
C GLY A 33 -7.16 10.44 -0.98
N PHE A 34 -8.08 11.34 -0.60
CA PHE A 34 -8.44 11.58 0.80
C PHE A 34 -9.06 10.34 1.45
N ILE A 35 -10.07 9.74 0.82
CA ILE A 35 -10.74 8.53 1.33
C ILE A 35 -9.73 7.40 1.46
N PHE A 36 -8.91 7.18 0.43
CA PHE A 36 -7.93 6.10 0.40
C PHE A 36 -6.95 6.19 1.58
N VAL A 37 -6.36 7.38 1.81
CA VAL A 37 -5.37 7.55 2.88
C VAL A 37 -6.02 7.61 4.25
N SER A 38 -7.10 8.36 4.44
CA SER A 38 -7.77 8.46 5.74
C SER A 38 -8.36 7.11 6.19
N LEU A 39 -9.13 6.43 5.34
CA LEU A 39 -9.74 5.14 5.71
C LEU A 39 -8.69 4.03 5.84
N GLY A 40 -7.76 3.93 4.87
CA GLY A 40 -6.69 2.94 4.92
C GLY A 40 -5.76 3.16 6.12
N GLY A 41 -5.40 4.42 6.40
CA GLY A 41 -4.58 4.77 7.56
C GLY A 41 -5.28 4.51 8.90
N LEU A 42 -6.57 4.81 9.03
CA LEU A 42 -7.34 4.49 10.24
C LEU A 42 -7.38 2.99 10.50
N VAL A 43 -7.65 2.21 9.46
CA VAL A 43 -7.64 0.75 9.54
C VAL A 43 -6.26 0.25 9.97
N LEU A 44 -5.17 0.76 9.39
CA LEU A 44 -3.82 0.27 9.67
C LEU A 44 -3.24 0.72 11.01
N ILE A 45 -3.56 1.94 11.46
CA ILE A 45 -2.93 2.55 12.65
C ILE A 45 -3.78 2.37 13.90
N HIS A 46 -5.12 2.32 13.78
CA HIS A 46 -6.01 2.26 14.94
C HIS A 46 -6.67 0.88 15.08
N ILE A 47 -7.27 0.34 14.01
CA ILE A 47 -8.04 -0.91 14.11
C ILE A 47 -7.13 -2.14 14.12
N LEU A 48 -6.15 -2.19 13.20
CA LEU A 48 -5.33 -3.38 13.01
C LEU A 48 -4.44 -3.72 14.23
N PRO A 49 -3.75 -2.77 14.90
CA PRO A 49 -2.95 -3.09 16.08
C PRO A 49 -3.77 -3.70 17.22
N GLU A 50 -4.93 -3.13 17.51
CA GLU A 50 -5.85 -3.61 18.55
C GLU A 50 -6.28 -5.07 18.32
N LEU A 51 -6.56 -5.41 17.05
CA LEU A 51 -6.92 -6.78 16.67
C LEU A 51 -5.76 -7.77 16.78
N LEU A 52 -4.53 -7.32 16.57
CA LEU A 52 -3.35 -8.16 16.75
C LEU A 52 -3.01 -8.35 18.23
N GLU A 53 -3.24 -7.35 19.06
CA GLU A 53 -3.05 -7.43 20.51
C GLU A 53 -4.00 -8.46 21.12
N HIS A 54 -5.29 -8.39 20.77
CA HIS A 54 -6.31 -9.30 21.32
C HIS A 54 -6.35 -10.66 20.63
N GLY A 55 -6.15 -10.72 19.31
CA GLY A 55 -6.31 -11.93 18.51
C GLY A 55 -5.00 -12.65 18.16
N GLY A 56 -3.86 -12.08 18.55
CA GLY A 56 -2.53 -12.63 18.34
C GLY A 56 -2.23 -12.94 16.87
N ILE A 57 -1.42 -13.99 16.64
CA ILE A 57 -1.02 -14.38 15.28
C ILE A 57 -2.19 -14.89 14.45
N LEU A 58 -3.21 -15.49 15.08
CA LEU A 58 -4.38 -15.97 14.36
C LEU A 58 -5.16 -14.80 13.73
N ALA A 59 -5.22 -13.62 14.38
CA ALA A 59 -5.80 -12.43 13.76
C ALA A 59 -5.10 -12.05 12.45
N ILE A 60 -3.76 -12.19 12.35
CA ILE A 60 -3.02 -11.95 11.09
C ILE A 60 -3.56 -12.85 9.97
N ILE A 61 -3.83 -14.13 10.26
CA ILE A 61 -4.37 -15.07 9.28
C ILE A 61 -5.75 -14.60 8.81
N PHE A 62 -6.65 -14.22 9.73
CA PHE A 62 -7.98 -13.73 9.36
C PHE A 62 -7.92 -12.40 8.58
N VAL A 63 -7.04 -11.47 8.94
CA VAL A 63 -6.79 -10.24 8.17
C VAL A 63 -6.32 -10.57 6.76
N ILE A 64 -5.37 -11.50 6.61
CA ILE A 64 -4.88 -11.99 5.32
C ILE A 64 -6.01 -12.61 4.50
N LEU A 65 -6.85 -13.45 5.12
CA LEU A 65 -8.01 -14.06 4.48
C LEU A 65 -9.03 -13.00 4.05
N GLY A 66 -9.27 -11.97 4.85
CA GLY A 66 -10.13 -10.85 4.47
C GLY A 66 -9.56 -10.05 3.30
N LEU A 67 -8.24 -9.81 3.31
CA LEU A 67 -7.53 -9.00 2.33
C LEU A 67 -7.42 -9.67 0.95
N TRP A 68 -7.14 -10.98 0.91
CA TRP A 68 -6.92 -11.71 -0.34
C TRP A 68 -8.03 -12.69 -0.69
N GLY A 69 -8.89 -13.06 0.27
CA GLY A 69 -10.00 -13.98 0.07
C GLY A 69 -10.92 -13.60 -1.09
N PRO A 70 -11.37 -12.33 -1.21
CA PRO A 70 -12.20 -11.91 -2.34
C PRO A 70 -11.52 -12.14 -3.69
N SER A 71 -10.27 -11.68 -3.84
CA SER A 71 -9.48 -11.87 -5.07
C SER A 71 -9.14 -13.33 -5.38
N ALA A 72 -8.91 -14.15 -4.37
CA ALA A 72 -8.64 -15.58 -4.55
C ALA A 72 -9.90 -16.30 -5.03
N SER A 73 -11.05 -15.98 -4.43
CA SER A 73 -12.35 -16.54 -4.80
C SER A 73 -12.74 -16.16 -6.24
N GLU A 74 -12.55 -14.91 -6.65
CA GLU A 74 -12.82 -14.47 -8.04
C GLU A 74 -12.01 -15.24 -9.10
N LYS A 75 -10.76 -15.61 -8.78
CA LYS A 75 -9.88 -16.36 -9.69
C LYS A 75 -10.18 -17.85 -9.71
N LEU A 76 -10.53 -18.43 -8.57
CA LEU A 76 -10.78 -19.86 -8.46
C LEU A 76 -12.18 -20.23 -8.95
N PHE A 77 -13.15 -19.32 -8.79
CA PHE A 77 -14.56 -19.52 -9.09
C PHE A 77 -15.06 -18.48 -10.10
N HIS A 78 -14.52 -18.49 -11.31
CA HIS A 78 -14.99 -17.63 -12.40
C HIS A 78 -16.50 -17.72 -12.66
N ARG A 79 -17.12 -18.87 -12.36
CA ARG A 79 -18.57 -19.11 -12.50
C ARG A 79 -19.43 -18.47 -11.39
N TYR A 80 -18.83 -18.04 -10.27
CA TYR A 80 -19.51 -17.46 -9.10
C TYR A 80 -18.99 -16.07 -8.73
N SER A 81 -18.39 -15.37 -9.69
CA SER A 81 -17.81 -14.02 -9.49
C SER A 81 -18.82 -13.03 -8.91
N GLU A 82 -20.05 -13.01 -9.42
CA GLU A 82 -21.12 -12.10 -8.93
C GLU A 82 -21.53 -12.39 -7.48
N ILE A 83 -21.61 -13.67 -7.09
CA ILE A 83 -21.96 -14.07 -5.71
C ILE A 83 -20.84 -13.66 -4.75
N THR A 84 -19.59 -13.86 -5.14
CA THR A 84 -18.41 -13.50 -4.32
C THR A 84 -18.33 -11.99 -4.09
N HIS A 85 -18.58 -11.20 -5.13
CA HIS A 85 -18.58 -9.74 -5.05
C HIS A 85 -19.69 -9.24 -4.10
N ASN A 86 -20.92 -9.75 -4.26
CA ASN A 86 -22.06 -9.39 -3.40
C ASN A 86 -21.86 -9.84 -1.95
N LEU A 87 -21.27 -11.02 -1.73
CA LEU A 87 -20.95 -11.50 -0.39
C LEU A 87 -19.91 -10.60 0.29
N THR A 88 -18.85 -10.23 -0.42
CA THR A 88 -17.81 -9.31 0.10
C THR A 88 -18.40 -7.96 0.46
N LEU A 89 -19.25 -7.40 -0.41
CA LEU A 89 -19.96 -6.15 -0.15
C LEU A 89 -20.90 -6.26 1.06
N THR A 90 -21.65 -7.36 1.17
CA THR A 90 -22.57 -7.60 2.29
C THR A 90 -21.83 -7.75 3.61
N LEU A 91 -20.73 -8.52 3.63
CA LEU A 91 -19.89 -8.69 4.81
C LEU A 91 -19.21 -7.38 5.20
N GLY A 92 -18.75 -6.58 4.24
CA GLY A 92 -18.18 -5.25 4.48
C GLY A 92 -19.20 -4.30 5.10
N ILE A 93 -20.42 -4.24 4.58
CA ILE A 93 -21.51 -3.42 5.15
C ILE A 93 -21.89 -3.93 6.54
N GLY A 94 -22.03 -5.25 6.70
CA GLY A 94 -22.39 -5.86 7.98
C GLY A 94 -21.36 -5.58 9.07
N GLY A 95 -20.08 -5.75 8.76
CA GLY A 95 -18.99 -5.43 9.67
C GLY A 95 -18.95 -3.94 10.05
N LEU A 96 -19.18 -3.06 9.09
CA LEU A 96 -19.25 -1.62 9.34
C LEU A 96 -20.46 -1.22 10.20
N LEU A 97 -21.62 -1.86 9.98
CA LEU A 97 -22.80 -1.68 10.82
C LEU A 97 -22.53 -2.12 12.27
N LEU A 98 -21.90 -3.28 12.47
CA LEU A 98 -21.48 -3.73 13.79
C LEU A 98 -20.50 -2.76 14.45
N HIS A 99 -19.53 -2.23 13.71
CA HIS A 99 -18.58 -1.24 14.19
C HIS A 99 -19.26 0.06 14.65
N THR A 100 -20.36 0.48 14.02
CA THR A 100 -21.08 1.68 14.51
C THR A 100 -21.71 1.52 15.88
N ILE A 101 -21.97 0.28 16.32
CA ILE A 101 -22.41 0.02 17.70
C ILE A 101 -21.26 0.32 18.66
N THR A 102 -20.02 -0.08 18.33
CA THR A 102 -18.84 0.23 19.15
C THR A 102 -18.55 1.73 19.18
N ASP A 103 -18.75 2.47 18.07
CA ASP A 103 -18.63 3.94 18.05
C ASP A 103 -19.60 4.61 19.04
N GLY A 104 -20.83 4.08 19.11
CA GLY A 104 -21.85 4.52 20.06
C GLY A 104 -21.40 4.37 21.51
N GLY A 105 -20.86 3.19 21.85
CA GLY A 105 -20.34 2.89 23.18
C GLY A 105 -19.12 3.74 23.55
N ALA A 106 -18.19 3.97 22.61
CA ALA A 106 -17.01 4.79 22.83
C ALA A 106 -17.36 6.24 23.23
N MET A 107 -18.44 6.82 22.69
CA MET A 107 -18.91 8.15 23.08
C MET A 107 -19.46 8.22 24.50
N VAL A 108 -19.97 7.12 25.05
CA VAL A 108 -20.43 7.04 26.45
C VAL A 108 -19.22 7.01 27.37
N LEU A 109 -18.23 6.18 27.04
CA LEU A 109 -16.96 6.14 27.77
C LEU A 109 -16.32 7.52 27.80
N ALA A 110 -16.29 8.25 26.68
CA ALA A 110 -15.74 9.60 26.61
C ALA A 110 -16.50 10.65 27.45
N GLN A 111 -17.72 10.35 27.92
CA GLN A 111 -18.52 11.24 28.78
C GLN A 111 -18.34 10.98 30.28
N GLN A 112 -17.64 9.90 30.67
CA GLN A 112 -17.41 9.57 32.09
C GLN A 112 -16.44 10.57 32.75
N GLU A 113 -16.66 10.85 34.04
CA GLU A 113 -15.84 11.78 34.81
C GLU A 113 -14.37 11.35 34.81
N GLY A 114 -13.50 12.25 34.34
CA GLY A 114 -12.07 12.02 34.15
C GLY A 114 -11.67 11.89 32.68
N ASN A 115 -12.52 11.39 31.79
CA ASN A 115 -12.16 11.20 30.38
C ASN A 115 -12.14 12.54 29.62
N SER A 116 -11.21 12.68 28.68
CA SER A 116 -11.06 13.93 27.94
C SER A 116 -12.13 14.09 26.87
N SER A 117 -12.61 15.32 26.70
CA SER A 117 -13.50 15.68 25.58
C SER A 117 -12.85 15.49 24.21
N LEU A 118 -11.52 15.32 24.16
CA LEU A 118 -10.75 15.06 22.94
C LEU A 118 -11.08 13.68 22.37
N LEU A 119 -11.24 12.65 23.20
CA LEU A 119 -11.63 11.30 22.78
C LEU A 119 -12.98 11.33 22.05
N ALA A 120 -13.99 12.00 22.62
CA ALA A 120 -15.30 12.16 21.99
C ALA A 120 -15.21 12.88 20.64
N LEU A 121 -14.32 13.87 20.53
CA LEU A 121 -14.11 14.63 19.31
C LEU A 121 -13.40 13.79 18.24
N GLY A 122 -12.43 12.95 18.63
CA GLY A 122 -11.81 11.95 17.77
C GLY A 122 -12.84 10.95 17.20
N VAL A 123 -13.77 10.49 18.04
CA VAL A 123 -14.90 9.65 17.60
C VAL A 123 -15.75 10.37 16.55
N ILE A 124 -16.10 11.64 16.78
CA ILE A 124 -16.92 12.40 15.82
C ILE A 124 -16.16 12.66 14.50
N MET A 125 -14.88 12.98 14.58
CA MET A 125 -14.06 13.34 13.41
C MET A 125 -13.79 12.15 12.49
N HIS A 126 -13.59 10.93 13.00
CA HIS A 126 -13.38 9.78 12.13
C HIS A 126 -14.66 9.40 11.35
N ARG A 127 -15.86 9.78 11.83
CA ARG A 127 -17.12 9.47 11.13
C ARG A 127 -17.32 10.25 9.85
N LEU A 128 -16.66 11.40 9.69
CA LEU A 128 -16.71 12.17 8.45
C LEU A 128 -16.08 11.40 7.28
N PRO A 129 -14.82 10.89 7.36
CA PRO A 129 -14.27 9.98 6.37
C PRO A 129 -15.14 8.74 6.13
N VAL A 130 -15.67 8.14 7.19
CA VAL A 130 -16.48 6.93 7.09
C VAL A 130 -17.77 7.19 6.29
N GLY A 131 -18.54 8.22 6.65
CA GLY A 131 -19.78 8.57 5.94
C GLY A 131 -19.53 8.91 4.47
N LEU A 132 -18.42 9.60 4.18
CA LEU A 132 -17.98 9.89 2.83
C LEU A 132 -17.61 8.63 2.04
N ALA A 133 -16.82 7.74 2.65
CA ALA A 133 -16.36 6.49 2.04
C ALA A 133 -17.53 5.55 1.71
N ILE A 134 -18.48 5.43 2.63
CA ILE A 134 -19.70 4.62 2.47
C ILE A 134 -20.52 5.13 1.30
N TRP A 135 -20.78 6.43 1.27
CA TRP A 135 -21.54 7.01 0.18
C TRP A 135 -20.81 6.83 -1.16
N TRP A 136 -19.50 7.03 -1.18
CA TRP A 136 -18.66 6.84 -2.35
C TRP A 136 -18.61 5.38 -2.82
N LEU A 137 -18.63 4.41 -1.91
CA LEU A 137 -18.59 2.98 -2.23
C LEU A 137 -19.95 2.44 -2.70
N LEU A 138 -21.03 2.78 -1.99
CA LEU A 138 -22.37 2.21 -2.20
C LEU A 138 -23.14 2.89 -3.33
N LYS A 139 -23.08 4.23 -3.44
CA LYS A 139 -23.89 4.97 -4.42
C LYS A 139 -23.72 4.46 -5.85
N PRO A 140 -22.50 4.16 -6.37
CA PRO A 140 -22.33 3.66 -7.73
C PRO A 140 -22.86 2.23 -7.93
N GLN A 141 -22.89 1.41 -6.87
CA GLN A 141 -23.18 -0.03 -6.96
C GLN A 141 -24.66 -0.33 -6.70
N VAL A 142 -25.23 0.26 -5.66
CA VAL A 142 -26.62 -0.01 -5.21
C VAL A 142 -27.54 1.21 -5.32
N GLY A 143 -27.00 2.37 -5.72
CA GLY A 143 -27.78 3.60 -5.90
C GLY A 143 -28.03 4.38 -4.60
N THR A 144 -28.58 5.58 -4.76
CA THR A 144 -28.79 6.55 -3.67
C THR A 144 -29.71 6.03 -2.56
N ARG A 145 -30.79 5.30 -2.92
CA ARG A 145 -31.79 4.83 -1.95
C ARG A 145 -31.19 3.90 -0.91
N TRP A 146 -30.45 2.89 -1.37
CA TRP A 146 -29.80 1.91 -0.51
C TRP A 146 -28.63 2.50 0.26
N ALA A 147 -27.83 3.39 -0.35
CA ALA A 147 -26.78 4.11 0.36
C ALA A 147 -27.35 4.94 1.54
N SER A 148 -28.47 5.65 1.32
CA SER A 148 -29.16 6.36 2.40
C SER A 148 -29.69 5.43 3.49
N LEU A 149 -30.23 4.26 3.12
CA LEU A 149 -30.73 3.29 4.09
C LEU A 149 -29.61 2.75 4.98
N VAL A 150 -28.43 2.46 4.41
CA VAL A 150 -27.25 2.05 5.18
C VAL A 150 -26.81 3.14 6.16
N LEU A 151 -26.74 4.41 5.73
CA LEU A 151 -26.40 5.53 6.62
C LEU A 151 -27.42 5.70 7.75
N LEU A 152 -28.71 5.54 7.48
CA LEU A 152 -29.75 5.57 8.51
C LEU A 152 -29.61 4.40 9.48
N ALA A 153 -29.34 3.19 8.98
CA ALA A 153 -29.09 2.03 9.82
C ALA A 153 -27.88 2.23 10.73
N MET A 154 -26.80 2.81 10.21
CA MET A 154 -25.63 3.19 11.02
C MET A 154 -25.97 4.19 12.11
N MET A 155 -26.74 5.23 11.82
CA MET A 155 -27.18 6.21 12.83
C MET A 155 -28.02 5.54 13.93
N ALA A 156 -28.93 4.64 13.55
CA ALA A 156 -29.73 3.87 14.49
C ALA A 156 -28.86 2.97 15.37
N LEU A 157 -27.94 2.20 14.78
CA LEU A 157 -27.03 1.31 15.51
C LEU A 157 -26.04 2.06 16.40
N THR A 158 -25.60 3.25 15.99
CA THR A 158 -24.79 4.13 16.87
C THR A 158 -25.60 4.58 18.07
N SER A 159 -26.88 4.89 17.87
CA SER A 159 -27.77 5.27 18.97
C SER A 159 -27.99 4.08 19.91
N VAL A 160 -28.16 2.86 19.37
CA VAL A 160 -28.19 1.63 20.17
C VAL A 160 -26.90 1.47 20.96
N GLY A 161 -25.73 1.62 20.35
CA GLY A 161 -24.44 1.58 21.04
C GLY A 161 -24.31 2.65 22.14
N TYR A 162 -24.83 3.85 21.92
CA TYR A 162 -24.80 4.94 22.89
C TYR A 162 -25.72 4.71 24.09
N PHE A 163 -26.89 4.10 23.90
CA PHE A 163 -27.85 3.88 25.00
C PHE A 163 -27.70 2.53 25.68
N ALA A 164 -27.32 1.49 24.94
CA ALA A 164 -27.21 0.12 25.41
C ALA A 164 -25.75 -0.37 25.51
N GLY A 165 -24.77 0.52 25.31
CA GLY A 165 -23.35 0.18 25.26
C GLY A 165 -22.87 -0.65 26.44
N GLU A 166 -23.13 -0.20 27.68
CA GLU A 166 -22.67 -0.91 28.88
C GLU A 166 -23.16 -2.37 28.99
N GLN A 167 -24.39 -2.65 28.54
CA GLN A 167 -24.97 -4.00 28.58
C GLN A 167 -24.58 -4.85 27.37
N LEU A 168 -24.34 -4.21 26.21
CA LEU A 168 -24.06 -4.89 24.94
C LEU A 168 -22.57 -5.15 24.73
N LEU A 169 -21.69 -4.33 25.34
CA LEU A 169 -20.23 -4.44 25.27
C LEU A 169 -19.70 -5.77 25.81
N SER A 170 -20.39 -6.41 26.77
CA SER A 170 -19.99 -7.71 27.31
C SER A 170 -20.14 -8.87 26.31
N HIS A 171 -21.09 -8.77 25.38
CA HIS A 171 -21.35 -9.77 24.35
C HIS A 171 -20.67 -9.45 23.01
N LEU A 172 -20.43 -8.17 22.73
CA LEU A 172 -19.70 -7.68 21.55
C LEU A 172 -18.20 -7.40 21.84
N SER A 173 -17.69 -7.86 22.99
CA SER A 173 -16.30 -7.63 23.37
C SER A 173 -15.33 -8.14 22.31
N LEU A 174 -14.18 -7.46 22.20
CA LEU A 174 -13.12 -7.79 21.26
C LEU A 174 -12.74 -9.27 21.37
N ASP A 175 -12.62 -9.80 22.59
CA ASP A 175 -12.26 -11.20 22.85
C ASP A 175 -13.14 -12.24 22.13
N ASN A 176 -14.45 -11.98 22.02
CA ASN A 176 -15.39 -12.92 21.41
C ASN A 176 -15.50 -12.76 19.89
N THR A 177 -15.15 -11.59 19.35
CA THR A 177 -15.39 -11.26 17.94
C THR A 177 -14.11 -10.94 17.15
N VAL A 178 -12.93 -11.02 17.77
CA VAL A 178 -11.65 -10.58 17.20
C VAL A 178 -11.36 -11.19 15.83
N TYR A 179 -11.63 -12.47 15.60
CA TYR A 179 -11.36 -13.12 14.31
C TYR A 179 -12.33 -12.69 13.21
N LEU A 180 -13.59 -12.45 13.56
CA LEU A 180 -14.57 -11.89 12.62
C LEU A 180 -14.19 -10.45 12.26
N GLN A 181 -13.81 -9.64 13.25
CA GLN A 181 -13.36 -8.28 13.04
C GLN A 181 -12.06 -8.22 12.24
N ALA A 182 -11.10 -9.12 12.49
CA ALA A 182 -9.88 -9.29 11.69
C ALA A 182 -10.19 -9.59 10.23
N PHE A 183 -11.10 -10.52 9.96
CA PHE A 183 -11.54 -10.82 8.60
C PHE A 183 -12.23 -9.63 7.91
N VAL A 184 -13.14 -8.95 8.61
CA VAL A 184 -13.81 -7.73 8.11
C VAL A 184 -12.80 -6.61 7.86
N THR A 185 -11.83 -6.42 8.75
CA THR A 185 -10.78 -5.40 8.62
C THR A 185 -9.92 -5.66 7.38
N GLY A 186 -9.54 -6.92 7.16
CA GLY A 186 -8.89 -7.35 5.94
C GLY A 186 -9.72 -7.07 4.68
N SER A 187 -11.04 -7.33 4.72
CA SER A 187 -11.92 -7.09 3.57
C SER A 187 -12.18 -5.60 3.29
N ILE A 188 -12.21 -4.75 4.31
CA ILE A 188 -12.23 -3.28 4.14
C ILE A 188 -10.94 -2.83 3.45
N LEU A 189 -9.78 -3.30 3.93
CA LEU A 189 -8.49 -2.99 3.31
C LEU A 189 -8.44 -3.50 1.86
N HIS A 190 -9.03 -4.67 1.57
CA HIS A 190 -9.19 -5.18 0.22
C HIS A 190 -9.95 -4.19 -0.67
N VAL A 191 -11.12 -3.74 -0.26
CA VAL A 191 -11.99 -2.82 -1.03
C VAL A 191 -11.31 -1.48 -1.28
N VAL A 192 -10.59 -0.94 -0.28
CA VAL A 192 -9.86 0.34 -0.42
C VAL A 192 -8.72 0.21 -1.44
N LEU A 193 -7.96 -0.89 -1.39
CA LEU A 193 -6.84 -1.15 -2.30
C LEU A 193 -7.32 -1.51 -3.73
N HIS A 194 -8.33 -2.36 -3.84
CA HIS A 194 -8.91 -2.87 -5.08
C HIS A 194 -10.26 -2.23 -5.34
N GLN A 195 -10.24 -1.00 -5.85
CA GLN A 195 -11.48 -0.41 -6.37
C GLN A 195 -11.68 -0.72 -7.86
N PRO A 196 -12.89 -1.12 -8.28
CA PRO A 196 -13.23 -1.28 -9.68
C PRO A 196 -13.44 0.11 -10.30
N HIS A 197 -12.55 0.51 -11.20
CA HIS A 197 -12.85 1.66 -12.05
C HIS A 197 -13.97 1.22 -12.99
N GLY A 198 -15.13 1.89 -12.89
CA GLY A 198 -16.21 1.76 -13.85
C GLY A 198 -15.67 1.97 -15.27
N HIS A 199 -16.16 1.16 -16.21
CA HIS A 199 -15.89 1.29 -17.63
C HIS A 199 -16.06 2.74 -18.09
N GLY A 200 -14.97 3.39 -18.51
CA GLY A 200 -15.03 4.77 -18.97
C GLY A 200 -13.66 5.38 -19.20
N GLN A 201 -13.11 5.11 -20.39
CA GLN A 201 -12.05 5.86 -21.07
C GLN A 201 -10.71 6.05 -20.33
N GLN A 202 -9.66 5.50 -20.93
CA GLN A 202 -8.27 5.81 -20.63
C GLN A 202 -7.99 7.31 -20.88
N THR A 203 -8.38 8.16 -19.95
CA THR A 203 -7.87 9.54 -19.91
C THR A 203 -6.40 9.49 -19.52
N PRO A 204 -5.54 10.39 -20.04
CA PRO A 204 -4.12 10.35 -19.75
C PRO A 204 -3.91 10.42 -18.24
N SER A 205 -3.43 9.33 -17.65
CA SER A 205 -3.32 9.12 -16.19
C SER A 205 -2.62 10.25 -15.43
N SER A 206 -1.87 11.11 -16.12
CA SER A 206 -1.08 12.18 -15.54
C SER A 206 -1.86 13.43 -15.07
N LYS A 207 -3.05 13.74 -15.61
CA LYS A 207 -3.60 15.10 -15.46
C LYS A 207 -4.10 15.42 -14.04
N TYR A 208 -4.50 14.41 -13.26
CA TYR A 208 -5.15 14.62 -11.96
C TYR A 208 -4.47 13.93 -10.77
N GLU A 209 -3.29 13.30 -10.96
CA GLU A 209 -2.55 12.68 -9.84
C GLU A 209 -2.21 13.69 -8.74
N TYR A 210 -1.92 14.94 -9.14
CA TYR A 210 -1.68 16.01 -8.17
C TYR A 210 -2.87 16.29 -7.25
N HIS A 211 -4.09 16.19 -7.78
CA HIS A 211 -5.30 16.39 -6.98
C HIS A 211 -5.48 15.23 -6.00
N ALA A 212 -5.27 13.99 -6.44
CA ALA A 212 -5.25 12.81 -5.58
C ALA A 212 -4.18 12.93 -4.47
N GLY A 213 -3.02 13.47 -4.81
CA GLY A 213 -1.96 13.80 -3.87
C GLY A 213 -2.39 14.83 -2.81
N ILE A 214 -3.05 15.92 -3.20
CA ILE A 214 -3.58 16.92 -2.25
C ILE A 214 -4.57 16.27 -1.29
N GLY A 215 -5.51 15.49 -1.82
CA GLY A 215 -6.46 14.75 -1.00
C GLY A 215 -5.77 13.80 -0.01
N SER A 216 -4.71 13.13 -0.45
CA SER A 216 -3.89 12.26 0.40
C SER A 216 -3.24 13.02 1.56
N LEU A 217 -2.67 14.20 1.31
CA LEU A 217 -2.10 15.03 2.38
C LEU A 217 -3.16 15.50 3.39
N LEU A 218 -4.36 15.85 2.92
CA LEU A 218 -5.48 16.16 3.81
C LEU A 218 -5.88 14.92 4.64
N GLY A 219 -5.84 13.73 4.04
CA GLY A 219 -6.07 12.47 4.74
C GLY A 219 -5.02 12.20 5.82
N ILE A 220 -3.73 12.43 5.54
CA ILE A 220 -2.65 12.34 6.53
C ILE A 220 -2.84 13.38 7.63
N GLY A 221 -3.19 14.63 7.28
CA GLY A 221 -3.46 15.69 8.25
C GLY A 221 -4.60 15.32 9.20
N LEU A 222 -5.68 14.71 8.67
CA LEU A 222 -6.76 14.20 9.49
C LEU A 222 -6.32 13.04 10.40
N LEU A 223 -5.54 12.09 9.88
CA LEU A 223 -5.00 10.99 10.69
C LEU A 223 -4.13 11.51 11.82
N ALA A 224 -3.23 12.46 11.55
CA ALA A 224 -2.39 13.08 12.56
C ALA A 224 -3.25 13.80 13.62
N LEU A 225 -4.29 14.53 13.20
CA LEU A 225 -5.23 15.16 14.11
C LEU A 225 -5.97 14.14 14.99
N LEU A 226 -6.44 13.03 14.40
CA LEU A 226 -7.12 11.96 15.14
C LEU A 226 -6.19 11.29 16.16
N LEU A 227 -4.93 11.01 15.79
CA LEU A 227 -3.94 10.44 16.70
C LEU A 227 -3.61 11.38 17.87
N MET A 228 -3.51 12.68 17.61
CA MET A 228 -3.31 13.67 18.67
C MET A 228 -4.53 13.77 19.61
N MET A 229 -5.74 13.55 19.10
CA MET A 229 -6.97 13.59 19.90
C MET A 229 -7.15 12.33 20.77
N ASP A 230 -6.73 11.18 20.29
CA ASP A 230 -6.80 9.90 21.01
C ASP A 230 -5.88 9.90 22.24
N SER A 231 -4.69 10.51 22.15
CA SER A 231 -3.70 10.60 23.25
C SER A 231 -4.13 11.49 24.45
N GLY A 232 -5.27 12.16 24.38
CA GLY A 232 -5.66 13.17 25.37
C GLY A 232 -6.37 12.67 26.63
N GLY A 233 -6.71 11.37 26.74
CA GLY A 233 -7.55 10.83 27.82
C GLY A 233 -6.94 9.62 28.52
N HIS A 234 -6.25 9.88 29.64
CA HIS A 234 -5.77 8.93 30.67
C HIS A 234 -4.54 8.05 30.43
N GLN A 235 -3.88 7.86 31.58
CA GLN A 235 -2.86 6.87 31.92
C GLN A 235 -3.37 5.44 31.66
N HIS A 236 -3.47 5.02 30.41
CA HIS A 236 -3.44 3.60 30.06
C HIS A 236 -2.00 3.27 29.67
N ALA A 237 -1.27 2.70 30.64
CA ALA A 237 0.18 2.46 30.65
C ALA A 237 0.73 1.51 29.56
N HIS A 238 0.03 1.33 28.43
CA HIS A 238 0.45 0.43 27.35
C HIS A 238 0.46 1.04 25.93
N HIS A 239 -0.25 2.15 25.65
CA HIS A 239 -0.25 2.74 24.29
C HIS A 239 0.63 3.99 24.08
N ASP A 240 0.96 4.74 25.15
CA ASP A 240 1.84 5.92 25.07
C ASP A 240 3.23 5.61 24.49
N HIS A 241 3.69 4.36 24.59
CA HIS A 241 4.99 3.97 24.06
C HIS A 241 5.06 3.95 22.53
N SER A 242 3.95 3.73 21.81
CA SER A 242 3.99 3.48 20.35
C SER A 242 4.24 4.74 19.52
N THR A 243 3.59 5.86 19.85
CA THR A 243 3.70 7.13 19.13
C THR A 243 5.04 7.82 19.39
N ASP A 244 5.48 7.82 20.65
CA ASP A 244 6.79 8.36 21.05
C ASP A 244 7.94 7.58 20.43
N GLN A 245 7.83 6.24 20.39
CA GLN A 245 8.81 5.38 19.72
C GLN A 245 8.86 5.66 18.23
N LEU A 246 7.72 5.82 17.56
CA LEU A 246 7.66 6.17 16.14
C LEU A 246 8.31 7.53 15.88
N LEU A 247 8.02 8.56 16.70
CA LEU A 247 8.64 9.87 16.57
C LEU A 247 10.16 9.82 16.79
N HIS A 248 10.60 9.07 17.80
CA HIS A 248 12.02 8.84 18.06
C HIS A 248 12.71 8.18 16.85
N TRP A 249 12.12 7.13 16.28
CA TRP A 249 12.61 6.50 15.04
C TRP A 249 12.66 7.47 13.86
N LEU A 250 11.65 8.31 13.68
CA LEU A 250 11.63 9.32 12.62
C LEU A 250 12.76 10.35 12.78
N LEU A 251 12.99 10.84 14.00
CA LEU A 251 14.06 11.80 14.30
C LEU A 251 15.46 11.21 14.12
N LEU A 252 15.62 9.91 14.41
CA LEU A 252 16.87 9.18 14.20
C LEU A 252 17.11 8.89 12.70
N LEU A 253 16.07 8.46 11.98
CA LEU A 253 16.15 8.07 10.57
C LEU A 253 16.34 9.26 9.63
N ALA A 254 15.69 10.39 9.91
CA ALA A 254 15.64 11.50 8.98
C ALA A 254 17.01 11.99 8.48
N PRO A 255 17.99 12.33 9.35
CA PRO A 255 19.31 12.77 8.88
C PRO A 255 20.06 11.68 8.11
N VAL A 256 19.92 10.42 8.52
CA VAL A 256 20.59 9.28 7.87
C VAL A 256 19.99 9.00 6.49
N LEU A 257 18.67 9.09 6.34
CA LEU A 257 17.98 8.92 5.05
C LEU A 257 18.35 10.04 4.06
N LEU A 258 18.43 11.29 4.53
CA LEU A 258 18.90 12.40 3.70
C LEU A 258 20.36 12.20 3.25
N ALA A 259 21.24 11.75 4.15
CA ALA A 259 22.61 11.38 3.81
C ALA A 259 22.66 10.23 2.81
N ALA A 260 21.77 9.23 2.94
CA ALA A 260 21.65 8.12 2.01
C ALA A 260 21.20 8.58 0.61
N TYR A 261 20.25 9.52 0.51
CA TYR A 261 19.86 10.12 -0.78
C TYR A 261 20.98 10.95 -1.40
N ALA A 262 21.73 11.72 -0.61
CA ALA A 262 22.90 12.45 -1.07
C ALA A 262 24.00 11.50 -1.58
N LEU A 263 24.27 10.40 -0.86
CA LEU A 263 25.23 9.38 -1.27
C LEU A 263 24.81 8.71 -2.59
N ALA A 264 23.51 8.45 -2.78
CA ALA A 264 23.00 7.93 -4.03
C ALA A 264 23.19 8.91 -5.20
N SER A 265 23.03 10.22 -4.97
CA SER A 265 23.35 11.26 -5.96
C SER A 265 24.83 11.28 -6.31
N ILE A 266 25.73 11.20 -5.32
CA ILE A 266 27.18 11.15 -5.55
C ILE A 266 27.56 9.90 -6.34
N ARG A 267 27.03 8.74 -5.96
CA ARG A 267 27.23 7.47 -6.68
C ARG A 267 26.80 7.57 -8.14
N PHE A 268 25.65 8.18 -8.40
CA PHE A 268 25.15 8.38 -9.75
C PHE A 268 26.06 9.32 -10.55
N ALA A 269 26.50 10.42 -9.95
CA ALA A 269 27.45 11.35 -10.58
C ALA A 269 28.81 10.69 -10.90
N ALA A 270 29.23 9.71 -10.10
CA ALA A 270 30.42 8.90 -10.34
C ALA A 270 30.26 7.84 -11.45
N GLY A 271 29.12 7.79 -12.15
CA GLY A 271 28.89 6.87 -13.28
C GLY A 271 28.41 5.47 -12.90
N LEU A 272 28.14 5.22 -11.60
CA LEU A 272 27.56 3.97 -11.13
C LEU A 272 26.02 4.03 -11.23
N SER A 273 25.49 4.14 -12.45
CA SER A 273 24.05 4.25 -12.73
C SER A 273 23.41 2.88 -13.10
N PRO A 274 22.10 2.67 -12.85
CA PRO A 274 21.37 1.43 -13.17
C PRO A 274 21.43 0.95 -14.62
N THR A 275 21.93 1.77 -15.54
CA THR A 275 21.99 1.53 -16.99
C THR A 275 23.27 0.80 -17.42
N GLN A 276 24.00 0.16 -16.50
CA GLN A 276 25.20 -0.62 -16.86
C GLN A 276 24.85 -1.83 -17.74
N ALA A 277 25.65 -2.06 -18.78
CA ALA A 277 25.44 -3.16 -19.72
C ALA A 277 25.74 -4.55 -19.13
N SER A 278 26.67 -4.64 -18.17
CA SER A 278 27.08 -5.92 -17.59
C SER A 278 26.08 -6.39 -16.52
N LEU A 279 25.69 -7.67 -16.58
CA LEU A 279 24.79 -8.28 -15.61
C LEU A 279 25.36 -8.25 -14.17
N PRO A 280 26.68 -8.50 -13.93
CA PRO A 280 27.27 -8.31 -12.61
C PRO A 280 27.18 -6.86 -12.09
N GLY A 281 27.36 -5.88 -12.97
CA GLY A 281 27.23 -4.47 -12.62
C GLY A 281 25.81 -4.11 -12.18
N ARG A 282 24.80 -4.61 -12.89
CA ARG A 282 23.38 -4.44 -12.53
C ARG A 282 23.04 -5.09 -11.19
N TRP A 283 23.51 -6.31 -10.91
CA TRP A 283 23.30 -6.96 -9.62
C TRP A 283 24.03 -6.24 -8.48
N LEU A 284 25.28 -5.83 -8.70
CA LEU A 284 26.03 -5.06 -7.72
C LEU A 284 25.30 -3.77 -7.38
N GLN A 285 24.81 -3.03 -8.37
CA GLN A 285 24.05 -1.79 -8.12
C GLN A 285 22.70 -2.04 -7.46
N ARG A 286 22.03 -3.13 -7.82
CA ARG A 286 20.75 -3.51 -7.22
C ARG A 286 20.90 -3.87 -5.75
N LEU A 287 21.96 -4.57 -5.39
CA LEU A 287 22.19 -5.13 -4.05
C LEU A 287 23.04 -4.21 -3.17
N ALA A 288 24.21 -3.81 -3.65
CA ALA A 288 25.21 -3.07 -2.89
C ALA A 288 24.94 -1.56 -2.85
N GLY A 289 23.68 -1.12 -2.94
CA GLY A 289 23.32 0.31 -2.84
C GLY A 289 23.99 0.92 -1.60
N PRO A 290 25.07 1.70 -1.74
CA PRO A 290 25.87 2.14 -0.60
C PRO A 290 25.05 3.02 0.33
N GLU A 291 23.99 3.64 -0.19
CA GLU A 291 22.95 4.31 0.58
C GLU A 291 22.34 3.44 1.71
N ALA A 292 22.09 2.14 1.47
CA ALA A 292 21.55 1.24 2.47
C ALA A 292 22.63 0.72 3.43
N LEU A 293 23.87 0.51 2.94
CA LEU A 293 25.00 0.14 3.81
C LEU A 293 25.36 1.26 4.78
N LEU A 294 25.26 2.53 4.36
CA LEU A 294 25.41 3.69 5.24
C LEU A 294 24.36 3.67 6.35
N LEU A 295 23.09 3.42 6.00
CA LEU A 295 22.01 3.35 6.97
C LEU A 295 22.25 2.22 7.99
N THR A 296 22.60 1.02 7.53
CA THR A 296 22.96 -0.11 8.40
C THR A 296 24.18 0.20 9.26
N LEU A 297 25.23 0.82 8.70
CA LEU A 297 26.45 1.16 9.44
C LEU A 297 26.16 2.13 10.59
N VAL A 298 25.36 3.17 10.32
CA VAL A 298 25.04 4.22 11.28
C VAL A 298 24.06 3.73 12.35
N LEU A 299 23.03 2.96 11.96
CA LEU A 299 21.93 2.60 12.86
C LEU A 299 22.05 1.22 13.53
N LEU A 300 22.72 0.27 12.89
CA LEU A 300 22.90 -1.10 13.39
C LEU A 300 24.37 -1.41 13.73
N GLY A 301 25.31 -0.59 13.27
CA GLY A 301 26.73 -0.72 13.55
C GLY A 301 27.52 -1.46 12.46
N TRP A 302 28.84 -1.48 12.64
CA TRP A 302 29.77 -1.98 11.63
C TRP A 302 29.66 -3.49 11.39
N GLN A 303 29.29 -4.28 12.41
CA GLN A 303 29.17 -5.74 12.29
C GLN A 303 28.05 -6.11 11.30
N PHE A 304 26.86 -5.51 11.44
CA PHE A 304 25.75 -5.72 10.52
C PHE A 304 26.05 -5.16 9.13
N ALA A 305 26.70 -4.00 9.03
CA ALA A 305 27.07 -3.43 7.73
C ALA A 305 28.07 -4.30 6.96
N LEU A 306 29.09 -4.84 7.66
CA LEU A 306 30.06 -5.75 7.06
C LEU A 306 29.40 -7.06 6.62
N LEU A 307 28.55 -7.65 7.48
CA LEU A 307 27.79 -8.84 7.14
C LEU A 307 26.90 -8.63 5.92
N GLN A 308 26.15 -7.52 5.90
CA GLN A 308 25.32 -7.16 4.77
C GLN A 308 26.15 -7.00 3.50
N ALA A 309 27.28 -6.29 3.55
CA ALA A 309 28.16 -6.11 2.40
C ALA A 309 28.68 -7.46 1.84
N LEU A 310 29.22 -8.33 2.70
CA LEU A 310 29.74 -9.64 2.31
C LEU A 310 28.63 -10.54 1.73
N ALA A 311 27.47 -10.58 2.38
CA ALA A 311 26.32 -11.36 1.92
C ALA A 311 25.79 -10.89 0.57
N LEU A 312 25.69 -9.56 0.35
CA LEU A 312 25.24 -8.99 -0.91
C LEU A 312 26.23 -9.23 -2.04
N VAL A 313 27.55 -9.22 -1.76
CA VAL A 313 28.58 -9.62 -2.73
C VAL A 313 28.45 -11.10 -3.08
N ALA A 314 28.29 -11.98 -2.09
CA ALA A 314 28.12 -13.42 -2.33
C ALA A 314 26.86 -13.72 -3.17
N LEU A 315 25.72 -13.10 -2.82
CA LEU A 315 24.48 -13.20 -3.59
C LEU A 315 24.62 -12.63 -5.00
N GLY A 316 25.22 -11.44 -5.13
CA GLY A 316 25.45 -10.80 -6.43
C GLY A 316 26.31 -11.67 -7.35
N LEU A 317 27.39 -12.26 -6.81
CA LEU A 317 28.25 -13.19 -7.56
C LEU A 317 27.50 -14.46 -7.96
N PHE A 318 26.72 -15.06 -7.06
CA PHE A 318 25.93 -16.24 -7.35
C PHE A 318 24.91 -15.96 -8.46
N LEU A 319 24.08 -14.92 -8.30
CA LEU A 319 23.03 -14.55 -9.24
C LEU A 319 23.63 -14.18 -10.62
N SER A 320 24.81 -13.57 -10.62
CA SER A 320 25.51 -13.23 -11.85
C SER A 320 26.06 -14.44 -12.58
N ARG A 321 26.73 -15.35 -11.86
CA ARG A 321 27.25 -16.61 -12.44
C ARG A 321 26.14 -17.54 -12.88
N ALA A 322 25.01 -17.52 -12.19
CA ALA A 322 23.83 -18.27 -12.54
C ALA A 322 23.06 -17.65 -13.73
N HIS A 323 23.49 -16.51 -14.28
CA HIS A 323 22.82 -15.77 -15.37
C HIS A 323 21.34 -15.46 -15.05
N VAL A 324 21.03 -15.13 -13.80
CA VAL A 324 19.68 -14.76 -13.39
C VAL A 324 19.40 -13.33 -13.83
N GLU A 325 18.36 -13.15 -14.66
CA GLU A 325 17.91 -11.83 -15.09
C GLU A 325 17.30 -11.04 -13.92
N LEU A 326 17.52 -9.72 -13.95
CA LEU A 326 16.92 -8.82 -12.97
C LEU A 326 15.51 -8.45 -13.40
N THR A 327 14.59 -8.44 -12.45
CA THR A 327 13.28 -7.82 -12.67
C THR A 327 13.43 -6.31 -12.86
N ASP A 328 13.42 -5.84 -14.11
CA ASP A 328 13.73 -4.45 -14.44
C ASP A 328 12.64 -3.48 -13.92
N PRO A 329 12.96 -2.59 -12.96
CA PRO A 329 12.03 -1.56 -12.49
C PRO A 329 12.23 -0.23 -13.23
N HIS A 330 13.24 -0.10 -14.09
CA HIS A 330 13.77 1.19 -14.54
C HIS A 330 13.35 1.54 -15.96
N ALA A 331 12.07 1.84 -16.16
CA ALA A 331 11.61 2.28 -17.48
C ALA A 331 12.21 3.63 -17.93
N LYS A 332 12.59 4.52 -16.98
CA LYS A 332 13.22 5.82 -17.26
C LYS A 332 14.14 6.25 -16.10
N VAL A 333 15.45 6.28 -16.32
CA VAL A 333 16.44 6.80 -15.36
C VAL A 333 16.67 8.29 -15.65
N PRO A 334 16.65 9.19 -14.65
CA PRO A 334 16.90 10.62 -14.87
C PRO A 334 18.35 10.89 -15.29
N GLN A 335 18.58 11.98 -16.01
CA GLN A 335 19.93 12.38 -16.46
C GLN A 335 20.74 13.09 -15.35
N SER A 336 20.07 13.73 -14.40
CA SER A 336 20.70 14.51 -13.33
C SER A 336 20.88 13.68 -12.06
N ALA A 337 22.07 13.73 -11.46
CA ALA A 337 22.40 13.09 -10.20
C ALA A 337 21.51 13.52 -9.02
N TRP A 338 21.18 14.82 -8.95
CA TRP A 338 20.28 15.35 -7.93
C TRP A 338 18.86 14.79 -8.08
N HIS A 339 18.34 14.79 -9.30
CA HIS A 339 17.02 14.21 -9.60
C HIS A 339 17.01 12.69 -9.34
N PHE A 340 18.14 12.01 -9.54
CA PHE A 340 18.27 10.59 -9.22
C PHE A 340 18.08 10.32 -7.71
N GLY A 341 18.80 11.04 -6.85
CA GLY A 341 18.75 10.83 -5.39
C GLY A 341 17.48 11.39 -4.74
N PHE A 342 17.15 12.65 -5.00
CA PHE A 342 16.09 13.36 -4.24
C PHE A 342 14.70 13.32 -4.88
N THR A 343 14.57 12.84 -6.12
CA THR A 343 13.27 12.65 -6.76
C THR A 343 13.03 11.16 -7.02
N HIS A 344 13.84 10.55 -7.88
CA HIS A 344 13.61 9.19 -8.36
C HIS A 344 13.80 8.14 -7.25
N LEU A 345 14.85 8.25 -6.43
CA LEU A 345 15.06 7.31 -5.32
C LEU A 345 14.09 7.55 -4.16
N VAL A 346 13.72 8.81 -3.87
CA VAL A 346 12.63 9.14 -2.92
C VAL A 346 11.32 8.51 -3.37
N ASP A 347 10.91 8.76 -4.63
CA ASP A 347 9.69 8.22 -5.23
C ASP A 347 9.60 6.70 -5.15
N ARG A 348 10.75 6.02 -5.21
CA ARG A 348 10.85 4.58 -5.12
C ARG A 348 10.89 4.05 -3.69
N SER A 349 11.57 4.74 -2.78
CA SER A 349 11.88 4.23 -1.43
C SER A 349 10.89 4.67 -0.36
N ALA A 350 10.29 5.86 -0.49
CA ALA A 350 9.32 6.40 0.46
C ALA A 350 8.16 5.43 0.80
N PRO A 351 7.48 4.77 -0.17
CA PRO A 351 6.40 3.84 0.17
C PRO A 351 6.90 2.65 1.01
N TRP A 352 8.09 2.15 0.71
CA TRP A 352 8.70 1.04 1.46
C TRP A 352 9.16 1.45 2.85
N ILE A 353 9.72 2.65 2.99
CA ILE A 353 10.17 3.18 4.29
C ILE A 353 8.97 3.39 5.21
N LEU A 354 7.89 4.00 4.70
CA LEU A 354 6.64 4.16 5.44
C LEU A 354 6.02 2.81 5.81
N LEU A 355 5.95 1.86 4.87
CA LEU A 355 5.46 0.51 5.13
C LEU A 355 6.29 -0.18 6.23
N SER A 356 7.62 -0.01 6.22
CA SER A 356 8.51 -0.65 7.19
C SER A 356 8.30 -0.11 8.61
N LEU A 357 8.07 1.20 8.73
CA LEU A 357 7.74 1.83 10.01
C LEU A 357 6.37 1.36 10.52
N ILE A 358 5.36 1.33 9.66
CA ILE A 358 4.01 0.85 10.00
C ILE A 358 4.06 -0.63 10.42
N LEU A 359 4.72 -1.48 9.64
CA LEU A 359 4.84 -2.91 9.94
C LEU A 359 5.55 -3.16 11.26
N ALA A 360 6.62 -2.43 11.56
CA ALA A 360 7.34 -2.64 12.81
C ALA A 360 6.56 -2.15 14.04
N ASN A 361 5.84 -1.03 13.91
CA ASN A 361 4.92 -0.58 14.95
C ASN A 361 3.78 -1.59 15.17
N LEU A 362 3.29 -2.20 14.09
CA LEU A 362 2.21 -3.17 14.13
C LEU A 362 2.63 -4.53 14.71
N ILE A 363 3.82 -5.01 14.32
CA ILE A 363 4.33 -6.32 14.75
C ILE A 363 4.83 -6.25 16.20
N GLY A 364 5.41 -5.13 16.61
CA GLY A 364 5.90 -4.90 17.96
C GLY A 364 6.96 -5.92 18.40
N HIS A 365 7.04 -6.13 19.71
CA HIS A 365 7.97 -7.08 20.33
C HIS A 365 7.53 -8.51 20.04
N PRO A 366 8.45 -9.43 19.65
CA PRO A 366 8.08 -10.80 19.33
C PRO A 366 7.51 -11.52 20.56
N SER A 367 6.22 -11.84 20.53
CA SER A 367 5.49 -12.62 21.54
C SER A 367 5.32 -14.08 21.10
N VAL A 368 4.82 -14.97 21.96
CA VAL A 368 4.62 -16.39 21.59
C VAL A 368 3.60 -16.49 20.45
N PRO A 369 3.85 -17.28 19.37
CA PRO A 369 4.99 -18.17 19.09
C PRO A 369 6.22 -17.56 18.39
N LEU A 370 6.23 -16.26 18.07
CA LEU A 370 7.40 -15.54 17.49
C LEU A 370 8.59 -15.37 18.45
N SER A 371 8.50 -15.86 19.69
CA SER A 371 9.63 -15.92 20.63
C SER A 371 10.84 -16.67 20.07
N HIS A 372 10.64 -17.67 19.19
CA HIS A 372 11.73 -18.47 18.64
C HIS A 372 12.36 -17.81 17.40
N PRO A 373 13.69 -17.63 17.30
CA PRO A 373 14.36 -16.98 16.17
C PRO A 373 14.03 -17.59 14.80
N VAL A 374 13.87 -18.92 14.74
CA VAL A 374 13.48 -19.60 13.48
C VAL A 374 12.06 -19.22 13.05
N ALA A 375 11.12 -19.07 13.99
CA ALA A 375 9.75 -18.64 13.66
C ALA A 375 9.75 -17.22 13.09
N GLN A 376 10.56 -16.32 13.66
CA GLN A 376 10.76 -14.97 13.15
C GLN A 376 11.29 -14.97 11.71
N VAL A 377 12.31 -15.79 11.43
CA VAL A 377 12.88 -15.95 10.09
C VAL A 377 11.85 -16.47 9.09
N LEU A 378 11.06 -17.47 9.47
CA LEU A 378 10.04 -18.05 8.59
C LEU A 378 8.93 -17.05 8.26
N VAL A 379 8.43 -16.31 9.25
CA VAL A 379 7.38 -15.30 9.06
C VAL A 379 7.89 -14.16 8.17
N LEU A 380 9.10 -13.67 8.39
CA LEU A 380 9.70 -12.64 7.55
C LEU A 380 9.98 -13.13 6.12
N ALA A 381 10.46 -14.37 5.96
CA ALA A 381 10.65 -14.96 4.64
C ALA A 381 9.32 -15.03 3.87
N LEU A 382 8.22 -15.42 4.53
CA LEU A 382 6.88 -15.43 3.94
C LEU A 382 6.40 -14.01 3.59
N LEU A 383 6.66 -13.04 4.45
CA LEU A 383 6.32 -11.62 4.25
C LEU A 383 7.03 -11.03 3.02
N PHE A 384 8.28 -11.41 2.75
CA PHE A 384 9.05 -10.89 1.61
C PHE A 384 8.58 -11.44 0.27
N LEU A 385 8.00 -12.63 0.21
CA LEU A 385 7.54 -13.25 -1.05
C LEU A 385 6.60 -12.34 -1.86
N PRO A 386 5.49 -11.80 -1.31
CA PRO A 386 4.60 -10.92 -2.05
C PRO A 386 5.12 -9.48 -2.23
N LEU A 387 6.16 -9.07 -1.50
CA LEU A 387 6.62 -7.68 -1.39
C LEU A 387 8.00 -7.46 -2.03
N ARG A 388 8.10 -6.55 -3.01
CA ARG A 388 9.36 -6.21 -3.69
C ARG A 388 10.20 -5.16 -2.95
N PHE A 389 10.63 -5.46 -1.72
CA PHE A 389 11.41 -4.52 -0.90
C PHE A 389 12.60 -3.91 -1.66
N CYS A 390 12.83 -2.62 -1.43
CA CYS A 390 14.07 -1.95 -1.82
C CYS A 390 15.08 -1.99 -0.66
N ASN A 391 16.37 -1.81 -0.94
CA ASN A 391 17.42 -1.92 0.08
C ASN A 391 17.23 -0.91 1.22
N LEU A 392 16.82 0.32 0.91
CA LEU A 392 16.54 1.34 1.94
C LEU A 392 15.35 0.94 2.82
N GLY A 393 14.25 0.46 2.23
CA GLY A 393 13.10 -0.04 3.00
C GLY A 393 13.47 -1.25 3.87
N ALA A 394 14.22 -2.21 3.32
CA ALA A 394 14.71 -3.36 4.07
C ALA A 394 15.63 -2.95 5.24
N ALA A 395 16.50 -1.95 5.04
CA ALA A 395 17.37 -1.46 6.10
C ALA A 395 16.60 -0.71 7.20
N VAL A 396 15.55 0.04 6.85
CA VAL A 396 14.64 0.65 7.83
C VAL A 396 13.86 -0.42 8.59
N LEU A 397 13.33 -1.45 7.92
CA LEU A 397 12.66 -2.57 8.58
C LEU A 397 13.60 -3.33 9.51
N ALA A 398 14.84 -3.58 9.08
CA ALA A 398 15.84 -4.24 9.92
C ALA A 398 16.17 -3.40 11.18
N MET A 399 16.27 -2.08 11.04
CA MET A 399 16.45 -1.17 12.17
C MET A 399 15.27 -1.28 13.13
N SER A 400 14.04 -1.10 12.64
CA SER A 400 12.87 -1.10 13.52
C SER A 400 12.63 -2.45 14.19
N LEU A 401 12.88 -3.58 13.50
CA LEU A 401 12.88 -4.92 14.11
C LEU A 401 13.90 -5.04 15.25
N THR A 402 15.09 -4.46 15.09
CA THR A 402 16.13 -4.48 16.13
C THR A 402 15.69 -3.73 17.38
N TYR A 403 15.15 -2.53 17.22
CA TYR A 403 14.62 -1.73 18.34
C TYR A 403 13.39 -2.38 18.99
N SER A 404 12.62 -3.16 18.24
CA SER A 404 11.52 -3.97 18.76
C SER A 404 11.95 -5.31 19.38
N GLY A 405 13.26 -5.58 19.54
CA GLY A 405 13.76 -6.78 20.23
C GLY A 405 13.74 -8.07 19.40
N TRP A 406 13.66 -7.98 18.07
CA TRP A 406 13.77 -9.15 17.19
C TRP A 406 15.20 -9.72 17.18
N SER A 407 15.31 -11.02 16.91
CA SER A 407 16.59 -11.71 16.92
C SER A 407 17.56 -11.17 15.84
N PRO A 408 18.89 -11.20 16.08
CA PRO A 408 19.89 -10.81 15.09
C PRO A 408 19.75 -11.57 13.75
N LEU A 409 19.25 -12.80 13.80
CA LEU A 409 19.01 -13.63 12.62
C LEU A 409 17.87 -13.09 11.75
N ALA A 410 16.78 -12.61 12.37
CA ALA A 410 15.67 -11.99 11.68
C ALA A 410 16.07 -10.64 11.06
N VAL A 411 16.86 -9.84 11.79
CA VAL A 411 17.43 -8.57 11.30
C VAL A 411 18.33 -8.83 10.08
N ALA A 412 19.24 -9.80 10.18
CA ALA A 412 20.13 -10.18 9.08
C ALA A 412 19.37 -10.71 7.86
N LEU A 413 18.38 -11.58 8.05
CA LEU A 413 17.51 -12.04 6.96
C LEU A 413 16.88 -10.85 6.24
N THR A 414 16.38 -9.87 6.98
CA THR A 414 15.75 -8.68 6.42
C THR A 414 16.73 -7.89 5.54
N LEU A 415 17.96 -7.66 6.01
CA LEU A 415 19.00 -6.93 5.27
C LEU A 415 19.46 -7.64 3.99
N ILE A 416 19.43 -8.98 3.98
CA ILE A 416 20.05 -9.81 2.94
C ILE A 416 19.00 -10.34 1.95
N ALA A 417 17.92 -10.93 2.46
CA ALA A 417 16.94 -11.65 1.67
C ALA A 417 15.86 -10.75 1.07
N ALA A 418 15.40 -9.70 1.78
CA ALA A 418 14.27 -8.88 1.32
C ALA A 418 14.42 -8.29 -0.10
N PRO A 419 15.61 -7.83 -0.55
CA PRO A 419 15.78 -7.32 -1.91
C PRO A 419 15.65 -8.36 -3.04
N VAL A 420 15.79 -9.66 -2.72
CA VAL A 420 15.90 -10.75 -3.70
C VAL A 420 14.76 -11.77 -3.57
N LEU A 421 14.30 -12.05 -2.35
CA LEU A 421 13.31 -13.06 -2.01
C LEU A 421 11.87 -12.58 -2.28
N ASN A 422 11.55 -12.32 -3.55
CA ASN A 422 10.21 -11.95 -3.98
C ASN A 422 9.73 -12.81 -5.16
N LEU A 423 8.43 -13.02 -5.26
CA LEU A 423 7.82 -13.88 -6.29
C LEU A 423 8.14 -13.46 -7.72
N SER A 424 8.25 -12.16 -8.02
CA SER A 424 8.62 -11.71 -9.36
C SER A 424 10.03 -12.14 -9.75
N GLN A 425 10.98 -12.06 -8.81
CA GLN A 425 12.36 -12.46 -9.04
C GLN A 425 12.48 -13.98 -9.12
N LEU A 426 11.82 -14.70 -8.20
CA LEU A 426 11.83 -16.17 -8.20
C LEU A 426 11.25 -16.75 -9.50
N LYS A 427 10.25 -16.10 -10.11
CA LYS A 427 9.68 -16.52 -11.40
C LYS A 427 10.67 -16.48 -12.56
N LEU A 428 11.69 -15.61 -12.51
CA LEU A 428 12.76 -15.56 -13.52
C LEU A 428 13.85 -16.62 -13.31
N MET A 429 13.78 -17.38 -12.21
CA MET A 429 14.79 -18.37 -11.85
C MET A 429 14.32 -19.79 -12.14
N SER A 430 15.24 -20.65 -12.58
CA SER A 430 15.04 -22.10 -12.67
C SER A 430 14.96 -22.73 -11.27
N TRP A 431 14.45 -23.96 -11.17
CA TRP A 431 14.37 -24.66 -9.90
C TRP A 431 15.74 -24.83 -9.20
N SER A 432 16.79 -25.14 -9.97
CA SER A 432 18.15 -25.28 -9.43
C SER A 432 18.72 -23.95 -8.92
N GLN A 433 18.45 -22.84 -9.62
CA GLN A 433 18.85 -21.50 -9.19
C GLN A 433 18.14 -21.09 -7.91
N ARG A 434 16.83 -21.37 -7.78
CA ARG A 434 16.05 -21.11 -6.56
C ARG A 434 16.61 -21.88 -5.37
N LEU A 435 16.85 -23.18 -5.56
CA LEU A 435 17.42 -24.02 -4.51
C LEU A 435 18.82 -23.55 -4.11
N GLY A 436 19.68 -23.22 -5.09
CA GLY A 436 21.02 -22.69 -4.84
C GLY A 436 21.00 -21.37 -4.07
N MET A 437 20.06 -20.46 -4.40
CA MET A 437 19.89 -19.21 -3.67
C MET A 437 19.42 -19.46 -2.22
N LEU A 438 18.46 -20.36 -2.02
CA LEU A 438 17.99 -20.73 -0.68
C LEU A 438 19.11 -21.36 0.16
N LEU A 439 19.89 -22.26 -0.42
CA LEU A 439 21.06 -22.86 0.25
C LEU A 439 22.11 -21.79 0.60
N LEU A 440 22.39 -20.86 -0.31
CA LEU A 440 23.31 -19.75 -0.03
C LEU A 440 22.79 -18.86 1.12
N LEU A 441 21.50 -18.52 1.14
CA LEU A 441 20.89 -17.78 2.24
C LEU A 441 21.00 -18.55 3.56
N LEU A 442 20.75 -19.86 3.57
CA LEU A 442 20.90 -20.70 4.77
C LEU A 442 22.35 -20.75 5.27
N ILE A 443 23.32 -20.84 4.37
CA ILE A 443 24.76 -20.81 4.72
C ILE A 443 25.11 -19.47 5.36
N LEU A 444 24.70 -18.36 4.74
CA LEU A 444 24.95 -17.01 5.25
C LEU A 444 24.30 -16.83 6.64
N LEU A 445 23.04 -17.22 6.80
CA LEU A 445 22.33 -17.16 8.08
C LEU A 445 22.97 -18.05 9.15
N SER A 446 23.46 -19.23 8.78
CA SER A 446 24.18 -20.12 9.71
C SER A 446 25.49 -19.49 10.18
N GLY A 447 26.24 -18.84 9.28
CA GLY A 447 27.43 -18.08 9.65
C GLY A 447 27.13 -16.91 10.59
N ILE A 448 25.99 -16.24 10.40
CA ILE A 448 25.53 -15.15 11.27
C ILE A 448 25.09 -15.68 12.63
N ALA A 449 24.39 -16.81 12.68
CA ALA A 449 24.01 -17.46 13.93
C ALA A 449 25.22 -17.89 14.75
N TRP A 450 26.31 -18.29 14.07
CA TRP A 450 27.58 -18.63 14.72
C TRP A 450 28.33 -17.38 15.23
N TRP A 451 28.33 -16.28 14.47
CA TRP A 451 29.03 -15.05 14.85
C TRP A 451 28.28 -14.24 15.94
N GLN A 452 26.94 -14.23 15.93
CA GLN A 452 26.11 -13.43 16.85
C GLN A 452 26.45 -11.93 16.83
N PRO A 453 26.16 -11.22 15.73
CA PRO A 453 26.50 -9.81 15.61
C PRO A 453 25.80 -8.98 16.69
N GLN A 454 26.57 -8.10 17.32
CA GLN A 454 26.06 -7.14 18.28
C GLN A 454 25.72 -5.85 17.55
N TRP A 455 24.55 -5.30 17.86
CA TRP A 455 24.20 -3.94 17.49
C TRP A 455 24.56 -3.00 18.64
N ARG A 456 24.69 -1.72 18.32
CA ARG A 456 24.90 -0.67 19.30
C ARG A 456 23.88 0.42 19.05
N GLU A 457 23.17 0.80 20.10
CA GLU A 457 22.23 1.91 20.02
C GLU A 457 22.97 3.19 19.66
N LEU A 458 22.45 3.87 18.64
CA LEU A 458 22.91 5.21 18.31
C LEU A 458 22.23 6.14 19.31
N GLY A 459 23.01 6.84 20.12
CA GLY A 459 22.46 7.86 21.02
C GLY A 459 21.73 8.95 20.23
N ASP A 460 20.91 9.71 20.94
CA ASP A 460 20.14 10.80 20.34
C ASP A 460 21.05 11.75 19.55
N LEU A 461 20.66 11.99 18.30
CA LEU A 461 21.29 13.03 17.50
C LEU A 461 20.86 14.41 18.00
N PRO A 462 21.72 15.43 17.87
CA PRO A 462 21.37 16.79 18.27
C PRO A 462 20.05 17.23 17.65
N LYS A 463 19.16 17.84 18.47
CA LYS A 463 17.83 18.29 18.03
C LYS A 463 17.93 19.29 16.88
N GLU A 464 19.02 20.07 16.84
CA GLU A 464 19.34 21.03 15.79
C GLU A 464 19.55 20.37 14.42
N ILE A 465 19.87 19.07 14.39
CA ILE A 465 20.04 18.30 13.15
C ILE A 465 18.76 17.50 12.86
N SER A 466 18.21 16.79 13.85
CA SER A 466 17.10 15.86 13.63
C SER A 466 15.79 16.54 13.22
N TYR A 467 15.40 17.66 13.84
CA TYR A 467 14.14 18.32 13.51
C TYR A 467 14.13 18.96 12.10
N PRO A 468 15.18 19.70 11.67
CA PRO A 468 15.27 20.19 10.31
C PRO A 468 15.35 19.05 9.28
N ALA A 469 16.10 17.98 9.59
CA ALA A 469 16.19 16.80 8.73
C ALA A 469 14.82 16.13 8.56
N LEU A 470 14.07 15.94 9.64
CA LEU A 470 12.72 15.37 9.59
C LEU A 470 11.78 16.24 8.77
N THR A 471 11.83 17.56 8.97
CA THR A 471 11.02 18.52 8.20
C THR A 471 11.33 18.42 6.70
N LEU A 472 12.61 18.39 6.32
CA LEU A 472 13.02 18.24 4.93
C LEU A 472 12.58 16.89 4.34
N LEU A 473 12.71 15.80 5.10
CA LEU A 473 12.26 14.48 4.68
C LEU A 473 10.74 14.44 4.48
N CYS A 474 9.96 15.01 5.42
CA CYS A 474 8.51 15.13 5.30
C CYS A 474 8.10 15.92 4.05
N LEU A 475 8.81 17.01 3.73
CA LEU A 475 8.57 17.77 2.50
C LEU A 475 8.88 16.95 1.25
N LEU A 476 9.98 16.19 1.23
CA LEU A 476 10.34 15.31 0.10
C LEU A 476 9.28 14.21 -0.11
N TYR A 477 8.81 13.58 0.96
CA TYR A 477 7.81 12.50 0.90
C TYR A 477 6.44 13.05 0.54
N SER A 478 6.06 14.21 1.09
CA SER A 478 4.83 14.90 0.72
C SER A 478 4.85 15.31 -0.76
N SER A 479 5.99 15.83 -1.24
CA SER A 479 6.18 16.17 -2.66
C SER A 479 6.08 14.93 -3.56
N SER A 480 6.63 13.79 -3.12
CA SER A 480 6.51 12.51 -3.81
C SER A 480 5.05 12.04 -3.91
N LEU A 481 4.33 12.05 -2.79
CA LEU A 481 2.92 11.67 -2.72
C LEU A 481 2.05 12.62 -3.54
N LEU A 482 2.35 13.93 -3.52
CA LEU A 482 1.70 14.94 -4.35
C LEU A 482 1.86 14.63 -5.83
N ARG A 483 3.07 14.34 -6.31
CA ARG A 483 3.32 14.05 -7.73
C ARG A 483 2.67 12.76 -8.21
N GLN A 484 2.65 11.74 -7.36
CA GLN A 484 2.24 10.39 -7.76
C GLN A 484 0.77 10.09 -7.49
N GLY A 485 0.17 10.66 -6.46
CA GLY A 485 -1.07 10.16 -5.89
C GLY A 485 -0.86 8.85 -5.11
N PRO A 486 -1.77 8.48 -4.19
CA PRO A 486 -1.52 7.41 -3.22
C PRO A 486 -1.49 6.02 -3.85
N ARG A 487 -2.35 5.77 -4.85
CA ARG A 487 -2.42 4.46 -5.52
C ARG A 487 -1.16 4.19 -6.34
N LYS A 488 -0.66 5.18 -7.10
CA LYS A 488 0.58 5.04 -7.88
C LYS A 488 1.81 4.95 -6.97
N PHE A 489 1.82 5.73 -5.89
CA PHE A 489 2.84 5.69 -4.84
C PHE A 489 2.98 4.27 -4.26
N LEU A 490 1.87 3.57 -4.02
CA LEU A 490 1.89 2.19 -3.49
C LEU A 490 1.98 1.10 -4.58
N ARG A 491 1.67 1.40 -5.84
CA ARG A 491 1.67 0.42 -6.95
C ARG A 491 2.99 -0.32 -7.10
N GLY A 492 4.11 0.33 -6.80
CA GLY A 492 5.44 -0.27 -6.85
C GLY A 492 5.65 -1.41 -5.84
N MET A 493 4.76 -1.57 -4.85
CA MET A 493 4.90 -2.58 -3.80
C MET A 493 4.39 -3.96 -4.18
N TRP A 494 3.36 -4.02 -5.01
CA TRP A 494 2.70 -5.27 -5.39
C TRP A 494 3.03 -5.72 -6.81
N LEU A 495 2.78 -7.00 -7.07
CA LEU A 495 2.83 -7.60 -8.40
C LEU A 495 1.72 -7.00 -9.29
N ALA A 496 2.01 -5.90 -9.98
CA ALA A 496 1.11 -5.41 -11.01
C ALA A 496 1.05 -6.42 -12.16
N LYS A 497 -0.14 -6.99 -12.39
CA LYS A 497 -0.42 -7.83 -13.58
C LYS A 497 -0.48 -6.89 -14.79
N GLY A 498 0.56 -6.86 -15.61
CA GLY A 498 0.52 -6.18 -16.90
C GLY A 498 -0.41 -6.95 -17.84
N HIS A 499 -1.60 -6.43 -18.11
CA HIS A 499 -2.35 -6.80 -19.30
C HIS A 499 -2.10 -5.71 -20.35
N SER A 500 -1.00 -5.84 -21.10
CA SER A 500 -0.85 -5.15 -22.38
C SER A 500 -1.50 -6.04 -23.44
N HIS A 501 -2.74 -5.72 -23.80
CA HIS A 501 -3.27 -6.17 -25.08
C HIS A 501 -2.72 -5.22 -26.14
N ASP A 502 -1.69 -5.66 -26.86
CA ASP A 502 -1.36 -5.09 -28.17
C ASP A 502 -2.55 -5.38 -29.09
N HIS A 503 -3.37 -4.37 -29.34
CA HIS A 503 -4.25 -4.41 -30.50
C HIS A 503 -3.40 -4.05 -31.72
N GLY A 504 -2.82 -5.07 -32.33
CA GLY A 504 -2.37 -4.99 -33.71
C GLY A 504 -3.56 -4.57 -34.57
N SER A 505 -3.44 -3.40 -35.20
CA SER A 505 -4.39 -2.88 -36.18
C SER A 505 -4.34 -3.75 -37.44
N GLY A 506 -5.07 -4.86 -37.45
CA GLY A 506 -5.44 -5.58 -38.65
C GLY A 506 -6.75 -5.03 -39.20
N GLN A 507 -6.66 -4.18 -40.23
CA GLN A 507 -7.81 -3.84 -41.06
C GLN A 507 -8.29 -5.11 -41.76
N HIS A 508 -9.43 -5.66 -41.32
CA HIS A 508 -10.22 -6.60 -42.13
C HIS A 508 -11.53 -5.91 -42.49
N ASN A 509 -11.62 -5.53 -43.76
CA ASN A 509 -12.88 -5.38 -44.47
C ASN A 509 -13.57 -6.74 -44.46
N ASP A 510 -14.78 -6.82 -43.90
CA ASP A 510 -15.76 -7.79 -44.35
C ASP A 510 -17.15 -7.19 -44.31
N SER A 511 -17.67 -7.03 -45.53
CA SER A 511 -19.02 -6.67 -45.88
C SER A 511 -19.95 -7.87 -45.74
N GLY A 512 -21.15 -7.62 -45.20
CA GLY A 512 -22.33 -8.40 -45.49
C GLY A 512 -22.79 -9.28 -44.33
N HIS A 513 -23.91 -8.90 -43.71
CA HIS A 513 -25.11 -9.75 -43.74
C HIS A 513 -26.35 -8.92 -43.42
N ASN A 514 -27.35 -9.16 -44.25
CA ASN A 514 -28.60 -8.45 -44.43
C ASN A 514 -29.68 -9.18 -43.62
N HIS A 515 -30.46 -8.47 -42.81
CA HIS A 515 -31.80 -8.93 -42.40
C HIS A 515 -32.77 -7.75 -42.48
N GLY A 516 -33.69 -7.88 -43.44
CA GLY A 516 -34.61 -6.85 -43.87
C GLY A 516 -35.76 -6.60 -42.91
N SER A 517 -36.15 -5.32 -42.87
CA SER A 517 -37.44 -4.84 -42.37
C SER A 517 -38.44 -4.70 -43.53
N HIS A 518 -39.70 -4.86 -43.16
CA HIS A 518 -40.90 -4.96 -43.99
C HIS A 518 -41.16 -3.86 -45.03
N SER A 519 -41.86 -4.33 -46.07
CA SER A 519 -42.65 -3.67 -47.12
C SER A 519 -43.24 -2.28 -46.82
N HIS A 520 -43.18 -1.36 -47.79
CA HIS A 520 -44.31 -0.99 -48.67
C HIS A 520 -43.95 0.16 -49.63
N GLY A 521 -44.44 0.05 -50.88
CA GLY A 521 -45.01 1.18 -51.63
C GLY A 521 -44.14 1.84 -52.69
N SER A 522 -44.51 1.59 -53.97
CA SER A 522 -44.56 2.54 -55.12
C SER A 522 -43.32 3.37 -55.46
N SER A 523 -42.90 3.58 -56.71
CA SER A 523 -43.38 3.28 -58.04
C SER A 523 -42.34 3.89 -59.01
N SER A 524 -42.38 3.43 -60.26
CA SER A 524 -42.04 4.18 -61.48
C SER A 524 -40.59 4.62 -61.76
N HIS A 525 -40.07 3.97 -62.80
CA HIS A 525 -39.55 4.57 -64.04
C HIS A 525 -38.07 4.98 -64.19
N ASP A 526 -37.53 4.46 -65.30
CA ASP A 526 -36.56 5.05 -66.23
C ASP A 526 -35.09 5.14 -65.78
N SER A 527 -34.07 5.02 -66.65
CA SER A 527 -33.75 4.36 -67.92
C SER A 527 -32.35 4.93 -68.29
N HIS A 528 -31.61 4.26 -69.18
CA HIS A 528 -30.40 4.75 -69.90
C HIS A 528 -29.09 4.87 -69.09
N SER A 529 -27.92 4.28 -69.42
CA SER A 529 -27.14 3.93 -70.64
C SER A 529 -25.85 4.76 -70.73
N HIS A 530 -24.83 4.17 -71.40
CA HIS A 530 -23.47 4.68 -71.76
C HIS A 530 -22.34 4.36 -70.76
N ALA A 531 -21.30 3.56 -71.03
CA ALA A 531 -20.45 3.22 -72.19
C ALA A 531 -19.14 4.06 -72.31
N HIS A 532 -18.02 3.31 -72.37
CA HIS A 532 -16.66 3.59 -72.90
C HIS A 532 -15.74 4.63 -72.21
N HIS A 533 -14.50 4.21 -71.86
CA HIS A 533 -13.29 4.54 -72.64
C HIS A 533 -12.02 3.76 -72.23
N ASN A 534 -11.22 3.41 -73.23
CA ASN A 534 -9.88 2.78 -73.23
C ASN A 534 -8.73 3.76 -72.93
N GLY A 535 -7.55 3.22 -72.56
CA GLY A 535 -6.22 3.77 -72.88
C GLY A 535 -5.11 3.35 -71.90
N HIS A 536 -4.19 2.44 -72.28
CA HIS A 536 -2.77 2.71 -72.69
C HIS A 536 -1.86 3.17 -71.52
N GLU A 537 -0.61 2.75 -71.28
CA GLU A 537 0.40 1.90 -71.93
C GLU A 537 1.61 1.73 -70.98
N HIS A 538 2.39 0.65 -71.14
CA HIS A 538 3.88 0.49 -71.11
C HIS A 538 4.80 1.39 -70.23
N GLN A 539 6.02 1.05 -69.77
CA GLN A 539 6.94 -0.10 -69.73
C GLN A 539 8.26 0.42 -69.08
N ASP A 540 9.06 -0.44 -68.44
CA ASP A 540 10.55 -0.44 -68.25
C ASP A 540 10.95 -0.96 -66.85
N LYS A 541 11.57 -2.13 -66.71
CA LYS A 541 12.92 -2.63 -67.07
C LYS A 541 13.96 -2.44 -65.95
N GLY A 542 14.57 -3.57 -65.55
CA GLY A 542 16.04 -3.67 -65.54
C GLY A 542 16.71 -4.24 -64.29
N SER A 543 17.21 -5.48 -64.42
CA SER A 543 18.49 -6.05 -63.90
C SER A 543 18.78 -5.98 -62.39
N HIS A 544 19.16 -7.04 -61.68
CA HIS A 544 19.87 -8.28 -62.02
C HIS A 544 19.45 -9.41 -61.06
#